data_AF-A0A364UR98-F1
#
_entry.id   AF-A0A364UR98-F1
#
_cell.length_a   1.000
_cell.length_b   1.000
_cell.length_c   1.000
_cell.angle_alpha   90.00
_cell.angle_beta   90.00
_cell.angle_gamma   90.00
#
_symmetry.space_group_name_H-M   'P 1'
#
loop_
_entity.id
_entity.type
_entity.pdbx_description
1 polymer ?
#
loop_
_entity_poly.entity_id
_entity_poly.type
_entity_poly.pdbx_seq_one_letter_code
_entity_poly.pdbx_strand_id
1 'polypeptide(L)'
;MRTNDKVLLENINDYFSHKGMSPNLIDDIKEKFRIDIQKSEAKDQDYIEYREKSPAQIILIIQRNLFALELNPIIFFIINFILISYLYDKQYVQFQAITGISLFYCIVIFPISILIYHRINKKNYLYSNRYEMIGGFVIAAIALILIIMQGFHFNWSIIPISMYGHQFVFFVGIILCIAGIYLKKLEFTGLGLLVCQKTIDAMVSNPDIAQIFSLVIWILLVILIIYCTIKLSERTKS
;
A
#
# COMPACT_ATOMS: atom_id res chain seq x y z
N MET A 1 -1.65 -28.59 -22.27
CA MET A 1 -0.78 -27.49 -22.76
C MET A 1 -0.43 -27.68 -24.21
N ARG A 2 -0.91 -26.76 -25.05
CA ARG A 2 -0.68 -26.73 -26.49
C ARG A 2 0.77 -26.29 -26.78
N THR A 3 1.25 -26.52 -28.00
CA THR A 3 2.64 -26.15 -28.39
C THR A 3 2.88 -24.64 -28.28
N ASN A 4 1.89 -23.82 -28.67
CA ASN A 4 1.96 -22.35 -28.59
C ASN A 4 2.11 -21.87 -27.13
N ASP A 5 1.44 -22.52 -26.17
CA ASP A 5 1.54 -22.19 -24.74
C ASP A 5 2.93 -22.46 -24.19
N LYS A 6 3.59 -23.54 -24.65
CA LYS A 6 4.96 -23.89 -24.26
C LYS A 6 5.96 -22.84 -24.76
N VAL A 7 5.83 -22.44 -26.03
CA VAL A 7 6.66 -21.40 -26.64
C VAL A 7 6.48 -20.06 -25.91
N LEU A 8 5.25 -19.73 -25.50
CA LEU A 8 4.98 -18.51 -24.73
C LEU A 8 5.64 -18.52 -23.35
N LEU A 9 5.60 -19.66 -22.63
CA LEU A 9 6.27 -19.82 -21.35
C LEU A 9 7.80 -19.73 -21.46
N GLU A 10 8.37 -20.27 -22.54
CA GLU A 10 9.81 -20.18 -22.82
C GLU A 10 10.22 -18.73 -23.13
N ASN A 11 9.43 -18.02 -23.96
CA ASN A 11 9.66 -16.59 -24.21
C ASN A 11 9.58 -15.74 -22.94
N ILE A 12 8.66 -16.05 -22.02
CA ILE A 12 8.56 -15.40 -20.70
C ILE A 12 9.83 -15.70 -19.88
N ASN A 13 10.26 -16.96 -19.83
CA ASN A 13 11.46 -17.37 -19.13
C ASN A 13 12.69 -16.59 -19.63
N ASP A 14 12.90 -16.59 -20.94
CA ASP A 14 14.09 -16.02 -21.56
C ASP A 14 14.10 -14.49 -21.38
N TYR A 15 12.96 -13.84 -21.56
CA TYR A 15 12.84 -12.40 -21.35
C TYR A 15 13.18 -11.99 -19.90
N PHE A 16 12.58 -12.64 -18.91
CA PHE A 16 12.79 -12.27 -17.51
C PHE A 16 14.17 -12.72 -16.98
N SER A 17 14.70 -13.83 -17.47
CA SER A 17 16.08 -14.26 -17.18
C SER A 17 17.10 -13.26 -17.73
N HIS A 18 16.92 -12.81 -18.98
CA HIS A 18 17.77 -11.78 -19.57
C HIS A 18 17.64 -10.43 -18.85
N LYS A 19 16.49 -10.14 -18.23
CA LYS A 19 16.29 -8.94 -17.40
C LYS A 19 16.92 -9.06 -16.01
N GLY A 20 17.53 -10.19 -15.65
CA GLY A 20 18.17 -10.41 -14.36
C GLY A 20 17.16 -10.59 -13.21
N MET A 21 15.96 -11.11 -13.51
CA MET A 21 14.97 -11.40 -12.49
C MET A 21 15.32 -12.71 -11.76
N SER A 22 15.06 -12.77 -10.45
CA SER A 22 15.39 -13.96 -9.66
C SER A 22 14.64 -15.21 -10.14
N PRO A 23 15.27 -16.40 -10.14
CA PRO A 23 14.65 -17.63 -10.63
C PRO A 23 13.32 -17.97 -9.94
N ASN A 24 13.24 -17.73 -8.63
CA ASN A 24 12.03 -17.98 -7.84
C ASN A 24 10.85 -17.13 -8.31
N LEU A 25 11.09 -15.88 -8.71
CA LEU A 25 10.03 -15.00 -9.22
C LEU A 25 9.58 -15.43 -10.62
N ILE A 26 10.53 -15.87 -11.46
CA ILE A 26 10.24 -16.44 -12.79
C ILE A 26 9.39 -17.71 -12.65
N ASP A 27 9.69 -18.56 -11.67
CA ASP A 27 8.94 -19.79 -11.44
C ASP A 27 7.52 -19.51 -10.91
N ASP A 28 7.33 -18.53 -10.00
CA ASP A 28 5.98 -18.07 -9.60
C ASP A 28 5.18 -17.57 -10.82
N ILE A 29 5.83 -16.79 -11.70
CA ILE A 29 5.21 -16.29 -12.94
C ILE A 29 4.74 -17.46 -13.80
N LYS A 30 5.62 -18.43 -14.06
CA LYS A 30 5.29 -19.61 -14.87
C LYS A 30 4.16 -20.42 -14.25
N GLU A 31 4.16 -20.65 -12.94
CA GLU A 31 3.14 -21.43 -12.26
C GLU A 31 1.76 -20.78 -12.36
N LYS A 32 1.67 -19.48 -12.07
CA LYS A 32 0.42 -18.72 -12.23
C LYS A 32 -0.02 -18.62 -13.69
N PHE A 33 0.93 -18.55 -14.62
CA PHE A 33 0.62 -18.56 -16.04
C PHE A 33 0.04 -19.91 -16.48
N ARG A 34 0.57 -21.04 -15.99
CA ARG A 34 0.00 -22.39 -16.22
C ARG A 34 -1.43 -22.50 -15.71
N ILE A 35 -1.72 -21.97 -14.52
CA ILE A 35 -3.08 -21.94 -13.96
C ILE A 35 -4.00 -21.07 -14.83
N ASP A 36 -3.51 -19.94 -15.34
CA ASP A 36 -4.31 -19.05 -16.20
C ASP A 36 -4.57 -19.65 -17.59
N ILE A 37 -3.61 -20.43 -18.15
CA ILE A 37 -3.79 -21.18 -19.40
C ILE A 37 -4.93 -22.20 -19.29
N GLN A 38 -5.14 -22.83 -18.12
CA GLN A 38 -6.25 -23.77 -17.95
C GLN A 38 -7.62 -23.11 -18.22
N LYS A 39 -7.74 -21.79 -18.06
CA LYS A 39 -8.97 -21.06 -18.39
C LYS A 39 -9.21 -20.93 -19.89
N SER A 40 -8.15 -20.81 -20.70
CA SER A 40 -8.28 -20.81 -22.17
C SER A 40 -8.49 -22.22 -22.69
N GLU A 41 -7.83 -23.22 -22.10
CA GLU A 41 -8.06 -24.64 -22.42
C GLU A 41 -9.51 -25.05 -22.14
N ALA A 42 -10.12 -24.58 -21.05
CA ALA A 42 -11.53 -24.82 -20.74
C ALA A 42 -12.51 -24.21 -21.76
N LYS A 43 -12.06 -23.22 -22.55
CA LYS A 43 -12.83 -22.61 -23.64
C LYS A 43 -12.41 -23.12 -25.02
N ASP A 44 -11.51 -24.10 -25.08
CA ASP A 44 -10.90 -24.64 -26.30
C ASP A 44 -10.21 -23.60 -27.19
N GLN A 45 -9.81 -22.46 -26.63
CA GLN A 45 -9.18 -21.35 -27.35
C GLN A 45 -7.66 -21.31 -27.10
N ASP A 46 -6.90 -20.82 -28.09
CA ASP A 46 -5.47 -20.53 -27.89
C ASP A 46 -5.32 -19.41 -26.86
N TYR A 47 -4.27 -19.44 -26.04
CA TYR A 47 -4.13 -18.49 -24.93
C TYR A 47 -4.01 -17.03 -25.43
N ILE A 48 -3.30 -16.83 -26.54
CA ILE A 48 -3.16 -15.52 -27.20
C ILE A 48 -4.52 -14.98 -27.65
N GLU A 49 -5.36 -15.86 -28.19
CA GLU A 49 -6.70 -15.54 -28.68
C GLU A 49 -7.66 -15.27 -27.51
N TYR A 50 -7.66 -16.13 -26.48
CA TYR A 50 -8.40 -15.93 -25.24
C TYR A 50 -8.07 -14.59 -24.55
N ARG A 51 -6.80 -14.19 -24.59
CA ARG A 51 -6.33 -12.94 -23.99
C ARG A 51 -6.54 -11.72 -24.88
N GLU A 52 -6.76 -11.91 -26.18
CA GLU A 52 -6.80 -10.84 -27.19
C GLU A 52 -5.57 -9.91 -27.12
N LYS A 53 -4.38 -10.51 -26.88
CA LYS A 53 -3.11 -9.80 -26.71
C LYS A 53 -1.98 -10.57 -27.36
N SER A 54 -1.04 -9.84 -27.97
CA SER A 54 0.18 -10.47 -28.49
C SER A 54 1.09 -10.96 -27.35
N PRO A 55 1.98 -11.95 -27.60
CA PRO A 55 2.97 -12.40 -26.63
C PRO A 55 3.78 -11.27 -26.00
N ALA A 56 4.24 -10.32 -26.83
CA ALA A 56 4.98 -9.15 -26.36
C ALA A 56 4.14 -8.25 -25.43
N GLN A 57 2.85 -8.04 -25.75
CA GLN A 57 1.95 -7.27 -24.88
C GLN A 57 1.72 -7.97 -23.54
N ILE A 58 1.61 -9.30 -23.52
CA ILE A 58 1.46 -10.08 -22.29
C ILE A 58 2.71 -9.93 -21.41
N ILE A 59 3.90 -10.08 -21.99
CA ILE A 59 5.18 -9.90 -21.28
C ILE A 59 5.28 -8.48 -20.71
N LEU A 60 4.97 -7.45 -21.49
CA LEU A 60 4.98 -6.06 -21.05
C LEU A 60 3.98 -5.79 -19.91
N ILE A 61 2.79 -6.39 -19.96
CA ILE A 61 1.79 -6.31 -18.89
C ILE A 61 2.34 -6.94 -17.60
N ILE A 62 2.93 -8.13 -17.70
CA ILE A 62 3.54 -8.83 -16.55
C ILE A 62 4.64 -7.98 -15.94
N GLN A 63 5.59 -7.48 -16.75
CA GLN A 63 6.69 -6.65 -16.28
C GLN A 63 6.19 -5.40 -15.54
N ARG A 64 5.25 -4.65 -16.16
CA ARG A 64 4.71 -3.43 -15.56
C ARG A 64 3.98 -3.71 -14.25
N ASN A 65 3.21 -4.79 -14.21
CA ASN A 65 2.40 -5.11 -13.03
C ASN A 65 3.24 -5.70 -11.89
N LEU A 66 4.32 -6.44 -12.18
CA LEU A 66 5.28 -6.89 -11.17
C LEU A 66 5.88 -5.69 -10.43
N PHE A 67 6.37 -4.72 -11.20
CA PHE A 67 6.90 -3.48 -10.63
C PHE A 67 5.84 -2.72 -9.81
N ALA A 68 4.61 -2.63 -10.31
CA ALA A 68 3.51 -2.01 -9.58
C ALA A 68 3.17 -2.76 -8.28
N LEU A 69 3.22 -4.09 -8.27
CA LEU A 69 2.97 -4.90 -7.07
C LEU A 69 4.06 -4.74 -6.02
N GLU A 70 5.33 -4.66 -6.44
CA GLU A 70 6.47 -4.46 -5.53
C GLU A 70 6.50 -3.06 -4.93
N LEU A 71 6.21 -2.03 -5.73
CA LEU A 71 6.20 -0.65 -5.25
C LEU A 71 4.92 -0.25 -4.52
N ASN A 72 3.80 -0.92 -4.76
CA ASN A 72 2.50 -0.55 -4.17
C ASN A 72 2.56 -0.46 -2.62
N PRO A 73 3.09 -1.45 -1.88
CA PRO A 73 3.28 -1.33 -0.43
C PRO A 73 4.12 -0.13 0.01
N ILE A 74 5.19 0.18 -0.72
CA ILE A 74 6.14 1.26 -0.39
C ILE A 74 5.45 2.61 -0.58
N ILE A 75 4.85 2.82 -1.75
CA ILE A 75 4.15 4.06 -2.10
C ILE A 75 2.97 4.28 -1.15
N PHE A 76 2.18 3.23 -0.89
CA PHE A 76 1.07 3.26 0.04
C PHE A 76 1.52 3.68 1.45
N PHE A 77 2.62 3.09 1.95
CA PHE A 77 3.17 3.43 3.25
C PHE A 77 3.63 4.90 3.30
N ILE A 78 4.48 5.33 2.36
CA ILE A 78 5.08 6.67 2.36
C ILE A 78 4.01 7.76 2.27
N ILE A 79 3.07 7.65 1.31
CA ILE A 79 2.03 8.67 1.12
C ILE A 79 1.18 8.82 2.38
N ASN A 80 0.69 7.71 2.94
CA ASN A 80 -0.16 7.76 4.12
C ASN A 80 0.64 8.15 5.38
N PHE A 81 1.91 7.76 5.47
CA PHE A 81 2.79 8.19 6.56
C PHE A 81 2.94 9.71 6.58
N ILE A 82 3.23 10.33 5.43
CA ILE A 82 3.36 11.78 5.31
C ILE A 82 2.03 12.47 5.62
N LEU A 83 0.92 11.99 5.07
CA LEU A 83 -0.40 12.61 5.28
C LEU A 83 -0.85 12.54 6.73
N ILE A 84 -0.73 11.39 7.40
CA ILE A 84 -1.05 11.28 8.84
C ILE A 84 -0.11 12.16 9.67
N SER A 85 1.19 12.12 9.36
CA SER A 85 2.18 12.89 10.11
C SER A 85 1.94 14.40 10.01
N TYR A 86 1.56 14.89 8.83
CA TYR A 86 1.47 16.31 8.52
C TYR A 86 0.07 16.90 8.74
N LEU A 87 -0.99 16.17 8.37
CA LEU A 87 -2.36 16.67 8.48
C LEU A 87 -2.95 16.44 9.87
N TYR A 88 -2.65 15.30 10.50
CA TYR A 88 -3.17 14.97 11.82
C TYR A 88 -2.26 15.54 12.90
N ASP A 89 -2.51 16.79 13.29
CA ASP A 89 -1.72 17.46 14.32
C ASP A 89 -2.07 16.93 15.72
N LYS A 90 -1.03 16.57 16.47
CA LYS A 90 -1.15 16.06 17.83
C LYS A 90 -1.61 17.16 18.80
N GLN A 91 -1.31 18.43 18.51
CA GLN A 91 -1.72 19.55 19.35
C GLN A 91 -3.26 19.67 19.42
N TYR A 92 -3.95 19.54 18.29
CA TYR A 92 -5.42 19.63 18.27
C TYR A 92 -6.10 18.51 19.07
N VAL A 93 -5.47 17.33 19.19
CA VAL A 93 -6.01 16.21 19.99
C VAL A 93 -6.13 16.60 21.47
N GLN A 94 -5.14 17.32 22.00
CA GLN A 94 -5.17 17.80 23.39
C GLN A 94 -6.31 18.79 23.64
N PHE A 95 -6.69 19.54 22.60
CA PHE A 95 -7.81 20.49 22.63
C PHE A 95 -9.13 19.89 22.14
N GLN A 96 -9.23 18.57 21.95
CA GLN A 96 -10.44 17.90 21.47
C GLN A 96 -10.92 18.48 20.13
N ALA A 97 -9.99 18.63 19.19
CA ALA A 97 -10.24 19.22 17.89
C ALA A 97 -9.51 18.48 16.76
N ILE A 98 -9.99 18.70 15.54
CA ILE A 98 -9.36 18.23 14.30
C ILE A 98 -9.49 19.31 13.23
N THR A 99 -8.62 19.32 12.23
CA THR A 99 -8.82 20.18 11.05
C THR A 99 -9.78 19.53 10.06
N GLY A 100 -10.52 20.33 9.28
CA GLY A 100 -11.38 19.80 8.21
C GLY A 100 -10.58 18.97 7.19
N ILE A 101 -9.34 19.38 6.90
CA ILE A 101 -8.42 18.64 6.02
C ILE A 101 -8.07 17.25 6.58
N SER A 102 -7.72 17.15 7.87
CA SER A 102 -7.37 15.85 8.47
C SER A 102 -8.58 14.94 8.61
N LEU A 103 -9.75 15.49 8.92
CA LEU A 103 -11.00 14.75 8.91
C LEU A 103 -11.31 14.19 7.51
N PHE A 104 -11.18 15.01 6.46
CA PHE A 104 -11.35 14.58 5.08
C PHE A 104 -10.36 13.48 4.69
N TYR A 105 -9.09 13.62 5.09
CA TYR A 105 -8.09 12.57 4.86
C TYR A 105 -8.49 11.26 5.55
N CYS A 106 -8.85 11.29 6.83
CA CYS A 106 -9.17 10.08 7.61
C CYS A 106 -10.43 9.36 7.11
N ILE A 107 -11.46 10.08 6.67
CA ILE A 107 -12.75 9.51 6.25
C ILE A 107 -12.76 9.11 4.77
N VAL A 108 -12.07 9.88 3.92
CA VAL A 108 -12.18 9.72 2.46
C VAL A 108 -10.89 9.15 1.88
N ILE A 109 -9.77 9.85 2.03
CA ILE A 109 -8.53 9.49 1.32
C ILE A 109 -7.91 8.21 1.86
N PHE A 110 -7.89 8.03 3.18
CA PHE A 110 -7.29 6.85 3.81
C PHE A 110 -8.04 5.55 3.47
N PRO A 111 -9.39 5.47 3.56
CA PRO A 111 -10.11 4.27 3.14
C PRO A 111 -9.97 3.98 1.63
N ILE A 112 -10.01 5.01 0.78
CA ILE A 112 -9.83 4.81 -0.67
C ILE A 112 -8.42 4.30 -0.96
N SER A 113 -7.39 4.80 -0.26
CA SER A 113 -6.01 4.32 -0.46
C SER A 113 -5.86 2.85 -0.06
N ILE A 114 -6.52 2.40 1.02
CA ILE A 114 -6.59 0.98 1.41
C ILE A 114 -7.29 0.14 0.33
N LEU A 115 -8.40 0.63 -0.22
CA LEU A 115 -9.16 -0.07 -1.27
C LEU A 115 -8.32 -0.25 -2.55
N ILE A 116 -7.62 0.79 -3.00
CA ILE A 116 -6.72 0.71 -4.15
C ILE A 116 -5.60 -0.28 -3.87
N TYR A 117 -4.96 -0.17 -2.70
CA TYR A 117 -3.90 -1.08 -2.30
C TYR A 117 -4.35 -2.56 -2.34
N HIS A 118 -5.55 -2.86 -1.84
CA HIS A 118 -6.08 -4.23 -1.86
C HIS A 118 -6.44 -4.68 -3.28
N ARG A 119 -7.03 -3.80 -4.12
CA ARG A 119 -7.36 -4.12 -5.52
C ARG A 119 -6.11 -4.43 -6.35
N ILE A 120 -5.03 -3.68 -6.18
CA ILE A 120 -3.75 -3.95 -6.85
C ILE A 120 -3.23 -5.32 -6.44
N ASN A 121 -3.23 -5.64 -5.14
CA ASN A 121 -2.76 -6.94 -4.67
C ASN A 121 -3.64 -8.12 -5.09
N LYS A 122 -4.96 -7.91 -5.22
CA LYS A 122 -5.87 -8.94 -5.71
C LYS A 122 -5.67 -9.23 -7.20
N LYS A 123 -5.37 -8.20 -7.99
CA LYS A 123 -5.04 -8.34 -9.41
C LYS A 123 -3.59 -8.80 -9.54
N ASN A 124 -3.42 -10.11 -9.70
CA ASN A 124 -2.13 -10.73 -10.00
C ASN A 124 -1.44 -10.07 -11.21
N TYR A 125 -0.12 -10.20 -11.34
CA TYR A 125 0.65 -9.51 -12.39
C TYR A 125 0.24 -9.85 -13.83
N LEU A 126 -0.56 -10.90 -14.04
CA LEU A 126 -1.06 -11.33 -15.34
C LEU A 126 -2.07 -10.36 -15.97
N TYR A 127 -2.80 -9.56 -15.19
CA TYR A 127 -3.90 -8.72 -15.69
C TYR A 127 -3.65 -7.23 -15.48
N SER A 128 -4.14 -6.39 -16.40
CA SER A 128 -3.87 -4.95 -16.37
C SER A 128 -4.44 -4.25 -15.12
N ASN A 129 -3.58 -3.49 -14.43
CA ASN A 129 -3.92 -2.65 -13.27
C ASN A 129 -4.12 -1.17 -13.63
N ARG A 130 -4.52 -0.86 -14.88
CA ARG A 130 -4.57 0.52 -15.40
C ARG A 130 -5.46 1.44 -14.57
N TYR A 131 -6.65 1.00 -14.18
CA TYR A 131 -7.59 1.83 -13.41
C TYR A 131 -7.07 2.08 -12.00
N GLU A 132 -6.47 1.08 -11.36
CA GLU A 132 -5.87 1.21 -10.04
C GLU A 132 -4.67 2.15 -10.03
N MET A 133 -3.82 2.10 -11.06
CA MET A 133 -2.72 3.05 -11.21
C MET A 133 -3.22 4.49 -11.38
N ILE A 134 -4.25 4.72 -12.20
CA ILE A 134 -4.86 6.04 -12.36
C ILE A 134 -5.41 6.53 -11.02
N GLY A 135 -6.12 5.67 -10.28
CA GLY A 135 -6.62 5.99 -8.95
C GLY A 135 -5.49 6.35 -7.98
N GLY A 136 -4.37 5.62 -8.01
CA GLY A 136 -3.18 5.94 -7.21
C GLY A 136 -2.59 7.32 -7.54
N PHE A 137 -2.52 7.68 -8.83
CA PHE A 137 -2.06 8.99 -9.27
C PHE A 137 -3.00 10.12 -8.81
N VAL A 138 -4.32 9.89 -8.87
CA VAL A 138 -5.33 10.83 -8.34
C VAL A 138 -5.16 11.03 -6.83
N ILE A 139 -4.94 9.96 -6.06
CA ILE A 139 -4.65 10.08 -4.61
C ILE A 139 -3.37 10.88 -4.37
N ALA A 140 -2.31 10.63 -5.13
CA ALA A 140 -1.05 11.36 -4.97
C ALA A 140 -1.22 12.86 -5.28
N ALA A 141 -1.99 13.20 -6.32
CA ALA A 141 -2.30 14.59 -6.64
C ALA A 141 -3.12 15.27 -5.53
N ILE A 142 -4.16 14.59 -5.00
CA ILE A 142 -4.95 15.09 -3.87
C ILE A 142 -4.07 15.25 -2.63
N ALA A 143 -3.21 14.27 -2.33
CA ALA A 143 -2.28 14.31 -1.20
C ALA A 143 -1.39 15.56 -1.26
N LEU A 144 -0.82 15.85 -2.43
CA LEU A 144 0.00 17.04 -2.64
C LEU A 144 -0.80 18.33 -2.39
N ILE A 145 -2.03 18.41 -2.91
CA ILE A 145 -2.93 19.55 -2.69
C ILE A 145 -3.19 19.74 -1.18
N LEU A 146 -3.54 18.67 -0.46
CA LEU A 146 -3.82 18.76 0.98
C LEU A 146 -2.59 19.22 1.78
N ILE A 147 -1.39 18.74 1.44
CA ILE A 147 -0.14 19.17 2.06
C ILE A 147 0.12 20.67 1.80
N ILE A 148 -0.05 21.12 0.57
CA ILE A 148 0.12 22.54 0.22
C ILE A 148 -0.88 23.40 0.99
N MET A 149 -2.16 23.00 1.02
CA MET A 149 -3.21 23.75 1.73
C MET A 149 -2.90 23.88 3.23
N GLN A 150 -2.50 22.78 3.87
CA GLN A 150 -2.09 22.78 5.27
C GLN A 150 -0.85 23.67 5.49
N GLY A 151 0.11 23.65 4.57
CA GLY A 151 1.31 24.51 4.61
C GLY A 151 0.99 26.02 4.53
N PHE A 152 -0.11 26.40 3.87
CA PHE A 152 -0.63 27.76 3.84
C PHE A 152 -1.70 28.03 4.92
N HIS A 153 -1.82 27.15 5.92
CA HIS A 153 -2.81 27.23 7.01
C HIS A 153 -4.28 27.25 6.57
N PHE A 154 -4.57 26.79 5.35
CA PHE A 154 -5.93 26.71 4.84
C PHE A 154 -6.59 25.40 5.27
N ASN A 155 -7.00 25.31 6.54
CA ASN A 155 -7.33 24.05 7.21
C ASN A 155 -8.79 23.58 7.09
N TRP A 156 -9.62 24.26 6.27
CA TRP A 156 -11.06 24.00 6.15
C TRP A 156 -11.79 23.96 7.50
N SER A 157 -11.50 24.94 8.37
CA SER A 157 -11.99 25.07 9.76
C SER A 157 -11.39 24.08 10.77
N ILE A 158 -11.50 24.44 12.05
CA ILE A 158 -11.18 23.59 13.20
C ILE A 158 -12.51 23.07 13.73
N ILE A 159 -12.66 21.75 13.73
CA ILE A 159 -13.88 21.06 14.09
C ILE A 159 -13.67 20.42 15.47
N PRO A 160 -14.53 20.71 16.46
CA PRO A 160 -14.45 20.04 17.76
C PRO A 160 -14.82 18.56 17.60
N ILE A 161 -14.01 17.68 18.18
CA ILE A 161 -14.24 16.24 18.24
C ILE A 161 -14.09 15.79 19.69
N SER A 162 -15.05 15.01 20.17
CA SER A 162 -14.99 14.49 21.54
C SER A 162 -13.74 13.65 21.77
N MET A 163 -13.27 13.61 23.02
CA MET A 163 -12.19 12.71 23.44
C MET A 163 -12.42 11.27 22.96
N TYR A 164 -13.66 10.78 23.03
CA TYR A 164 -14.04 9.45 22.55
C TYR A 164 -13.81 9.25 21.04
N GLY A 165 -13.94 10.31 20.24
CA GLY A 165 -13.63 10.26 18.81
C GLY A 165 -12.13 10.00 18.55
N HIS A 166 -11.25 10.66 19.30
CA HIS A 166 -9.81 10.40 19.20
C HIS A 166 -9.43 9.02 19.74
N GLN A 167 -10.09 8.55 20.80
CA GLN A 167 -9.92 7.18 21.32
C GLN A 167 -10.36 6.12 20.30
N PHE A 168 -11.45 6.35 19.57
CA PHE A 168 -11.86 5.46 18.48
C PHE A 168 -10.78 5.37 17.40
N VAL A 169 -10.20 6.50 16.99
CA VAL A 169 -9.10 6.53 16.02
C VAL A 169 -7.86 5.76 16.54
N PHE A 170 -7.55 5.86 17.84
CA PHE A 170 -6.50 5.07 18.46
C PHE A 170 -6.76 3.55 18.33
N PHE A 171 -7.97 3.10 18.59
CA PHE A 171 -8.34 1.69 18.42
C PHE A 171 -8.29 1.23 16.96
N VAL A 172 -8.65 2.08 16.00
CA VAL A 172 -8.43 1.81 14.57
C VAL A 172 -6.94 1.58 14.30
N GLY A 173 -6.06 2.37 14.91
CA GLY A 173 -4.61 2.16 14.85
C GLY A 173 -4.17 0.78 15.35
N ILE A 174 -4.70 0.33 16.50
CA ILE A 174 -4.44 -1.02 17.04
C ILE A 174 -4.91 -2.11 16.07
N ILE A 175 -6.11 -1.98 15.51
CA ILE A 175 -6.65 -2.95 14.54
C ILE A 175 -5.75 -3.04 13.31
N LEU A 176 -5.26 -1.90 12.79
CA LEU A 176 -4.31 -1.86 11.69
C LEU A 176 -2.98 -2.55 12.03
N CYS A 177 -2.48 -2.37 13.26
CA CYS A 177 -1.29 -3.07 13.73
C CYS A 177 -1.46 -4.60 13.71
N ILE A 178 -2.54 -5.08 14.32
CA ILE A 178 -2.84 -6.52 14.41
C ILE A 178 -3.07 -7.10 13.01
N ALA A 179 -3.86 -6.43 12.18
CA ALA A 179 -4.13 -6.84 10.81
C ALA A 179 -2.85 -6.87 9.96
N GLY A 180 -1.97 -5.88 10.11
CA GLY A 180 -0.68 -5.83 9.42
C GLY A 180 0.23 -7.00 9.79
N ILE A 181 0.32 -7.33 11.07
CA ILE A 181 1.10 -8.49 11.55
C ILE A 181 0.49 -9.80 11.01
N TYR A 182 -0.82 -9.97 11.15
CA TYR A 182 -1.53 -11.19 10.71
C TYR A 182 -1.39 -11.42 9.20
N LEU A 183 -1.52 -10.36 8.39
CA LEU A 183 -1.40 -10.44 6.94
C LEU A 183 0.05 -10.39 6.44
N LYS A 184 1.04 -10.30 7.34
CA LYS A 184 2.47 -10.11 7.02
C LYS A 184 2.74 -8.86 6.15
N LYS A 185 1.94 -7.80 6.36
CA LYS A 185 1.99 -6.52 5.65
C LYS A 185 2.40 -5.41 6.62
N LEU A 186 3.71 -5.21 6.75
CA LEU A 186 4.31 -4.30 7.73
C LEU A 186 3.94 -2.83 7.51
N GLU A 187 3.58 -2.45 6.29
CA GLU A 187 3.06 -1.13 5.96
C GLU A 187 1.81 -0.76 6.76
N PHE A 188 0.89 -1.72 7.02
CA PHE A 188 -0.27 -1.47 7.87
C PHE A 188 0.11 -1.37 9.33
N THR A 189 1.10 -2.15 9.77
CA THR A 189 1.62 -2.06 11.13
C THR A 189 2.29 -0.72 11.38
N GLY A 190 3.10 -0.23 10.44
CA GLY A 190 3.69 1.11 10.55
C GLY A 190 2.63 2.21 10.55
N LEU A 191 1.61 2.15 9.69
CA LEU A 191 0.53 3.14 9.70
C LEU A 191 -0.31 3.08 10.98
N GLY A 192 -0.61 1.88 11.47
CA GLY A 192 -1.31 1.68 12.75
C GLY A 192 -0.54 2.27 13.92
N LEU A 193 0.77 2.01 14.00
CA LEU A 193 1.64 2.60 15.01
C LEU A 193 1.66 4.13 14.93
N LEU A 194 1.71 4.70 13.72
CA LEU A 194 1.67 6.15 13.53
C LEU A 194 0.34 6.76 14.01
N VAL A 195 -0.79 6.12 13.69
CA VAL A 195 -2.11 6.55 14.19
C VAL A 195 -2.15 6.50 15.71
N CYS A 196 -1.68 5.42 16.33
CA CYS A 196 -1.58 5.31 17.78
C CYS A 196 -0.68 6.40 18.38
N GLN A 197 0.46 6.71 17.74
CA GLN A 197 1.38 7.76 18.18
C GLN A 197 0.70 9.13 18.22
N LYS A 198 -0.12 9.44 17.21
CA LYS A 198 -0.83 10.71 17.10
C LYS A 198 -1.99 10.84 18.08
N THR A 199 -2.56 9.74 18.53
CA THR A 199 -3.78 9.71 19.36
C THR A 199 -3.54 9.25 20.80
N ILE A 200 -2.30 8.93 21.19
CA ILE A 200 -1.95 8.46 22.53
C ILE A 200 -2.36 9.43 23.65
N ASP A 201 -2.32 10.74 23.38
CA ASP A 201 -2.71 11.77 24.35
C ASP A 201 -4.21 11.74 24.66
N ALA A 202 -5.03 11.17 23.77
CA ALA A 202 -6.45 10.93 24.03
C ALA A 202 -6.70 9.68 24.91
N MET A 203 -5.69 8.81 25.06
CA MET A 203 -5.78 7.58 25.85
C MET A 203 -5.18 7.75 27.25
N VAL A 204 -4.12 8.53 27.37
CA VAL A 204 -3.36 8.68 28.61
C VAL A 204 -3.44 10.14 29.07
N SER A 205 -4.19 10.39 30.14
CA SER A 205 -4.38 11.75 30.66
C SER A 205 -3.13 12.33 31.34
N ASN A 206 -2.21 11.48 31.81
CA ASN A 206 -0.96 11.93 32.41
C ASN A 206 0.06 12.24 31.28
N PRO A 207 0.51 13.49 31.14
CA PRO A 207 1.38 13.91 30.03
C PRO A 207 2.74 13.21 30.04
N ASP A 208 3.34 12.97 31.21
CA ASP A 208 4.64 12.30 31.32
C ASP A 208 4.56 10.85 30.83
N ILE A 209 3.50 10.15 31.24
CA ILE A 209 3.24 8.77 30.82
C ILE A 209 2.93 8.71 29.32
N ALA A 210 2.10 9.64 28.82
CA ALA A 210 1.78 9.74 27.39
C ALA A 210 3.02 9.97 26.53
N GLN A 211 3.96 10.80 27.01
CA GLN A 211 5.23 11.05 26.33
C GLN A 211 6.12 9.81 26.28
N ILE A 212 6.21 9.04 27.37
CA ILE A 212 6.95 7.77 27.39
C ILE A 212 6.39 6.80 26.34
N PHE A 213 5.06 6.59 26.32
CA PHE A 213 4.43 5.73 25.31
C PHE A 213 4.64 6.25 23.89
N SER A 214 4.51 7.56 23.68
CA SER A 214 4.79 8.18 22.38
C SER A 214 6.21 7.91 21.90
N LEU A 215 7.20 7.97 22.80
CA LEU A 215 8.60 7.70 22.48
C LEU A 215 8.84 6.22 22.15
N VAL A 216 8.24 5.31 22.92
CA VAL A 216 8.27 3.86 22.63
C VAL A 216 7.70 3.56 21.24
N ILE A 217 6.56 4.16 20.88
CA ILE A 217 5.95 3.96 19.56
C ILE A 217 6.87 4.49 18.45
N TRP A 218 7.53 5.62 18.65
CA TRP A 218 8.52 6.14 17.69
C TRP A 218 9.71 5.19 17.48
N ILE A 219 10.24 4.61 18.56
CA ILE A 219 11.32 3.62 18.46
C ILE A 219 10.86 2.42 17.64
N LEU A 220 9.66 1.90 17.90
CA LEU A 220 9.08 0.79 17.14
C LEU A 220 8.90 1.13 15.65
N LEU A 221 8.45 2.35 15.33
CA LEU A 221 8.36 2.83 13.96
C LEU A 221 9.72 2.85 13.26
N VAL A 222 10.76 3.34 13.92
CA VAL A 222 12.13 3.39 13.37
C VAL A 222 12.64 1.98 13.09
N ILE A 223 12.49 1.06 14.04
CA ILE A 223 12.88 -0.35 13.87
C ILE A 223 12.16 -0.97 12.67
N LEU A 224 10.85 -0.72 12.54
CA LEU A 224 10.04 -1.23 11.44
C LEU A 224 10.50 -0.68 10.09
N ILE A 225 10.80 0.63 10.01
CA ILE A 225 11.30 1.26 8.78
C ILE A 225 12.65 0.68 8.38
N ILE A 226 13.58 0.51 9.33
CA ILE A 226 14.89 -0.10 9.08
C ILE A 226 14.72 -1.53 8.58
N TYR A 227 13.89 -2.34 9.25
CA TYR A 227 13.63 -3.71 8.85
C TYR A 227 13.03 -3.79 7.44
N CYS A 228 12.03 -2.97 7.13
CA CYS A 228 11.46 -2.89 5.78
C CYS A 228 12.50 -2.50 4.73
N THR A 229 13.38 -1.56 5.06
CA THR A 229 14.46 -1.10 4.16
C THR A 229 15.47 -2.21 3.87
N ILE A 230 15.89 -2.96 4.90
CA ILE A 230 16.80 -4.11 4.74
C ILE A 230 16.14 -5.17 3.85
N LYS A 231 14.88 -5.53 4.15
CA LYS A 231 14.13 -6.52 3.38
C LYS A 231 13.94 -6.12 1.91
N LEU A 232 13.77 -4.83 1.63
CA LEU A 232 13.71 -4.31 0.26
C LEU A 232 15.08 -4.40 -0.44
N SER A 233 16.16 -4.04 0.26
CA SER A 233 17.53 -4.12 -0.26
C SER A 233 17.96 -5.56 -0.61
N GLU A 234 17.54 -6.54 0.19
CA GLU A 234 17.80 -7.96 -0.09
C GLU A 234 17.11 -8.46 -1.36
N ARG A 235 15.89 -7.99 -1.66
CA ARG A 235 15.16 -8.37 -2.89
C ARG A 235 15.83 -7.86 -4.16
N THR A 236 16.50 -6.72 -4.10
CA THR A 236 17.24 -6.16 -5.25
C THR A 236 18.58 -6.84 -5.52
N LYS A 237 19.07 -7.71 -4.61
CA LYS A 237 20.36 -8.40 -4.76
C LYS A 237 20.23 -9.85 -5.27
N SER A 238 19.01 -10.39 -5.43
CA SER A 238 18.74 -11.73 -5.98
C SER A 238 18.30 -11.68 -7.42
#